data_AF-A0A379WID3-F1
#
_entry.id   AF-A0A379WID3-F1
#
_cell.length_a   1.000
_cell.length_b   1.000
_cell.length_c   1.000
_cell.angle_alpha   90.00
_cell.angle_beta   90.00
_cell.angle_gamma   90.00
#
_symmetry.space_group_name_H-M   'P 1'
#
loop_
_entity.id
_entity.type
_entity.pdbx_description
1 polymer ?
#
loop_
_entity_poly.entity_id
_entity_poly.type
_entity_poly.pdbx_seq_one_letter_code
_entity_poly.pdbx_strand_id
1 'polypeptide(L)'
;MLVISCITGMGTAEKIKKVLEESFGELMSQDTRMVILDYNEVRSLERVQQALNASERLAGIVGTFQPGLPDIPFISLEELFSEQGPELVLSLLTPICPMLNAVWRWSAAPCALSAR
;
A
#
# COMPACT_ATOMS: atom_id res chain seq x y z
N MET A 1 -2.36 -5.61 -5.81
CA MET A 1 -1.18 -4.96 -6.40
C MET A 1 -0.95 -3.60 -5.76
N LEU A 2 0.24 -3.33 -5.25
CA LEU A 2 0.68 -2.01 -4.81
C LEU A 2 1.68 -1.45 -5.84
N VAL A 3 1.46 -0.22 -6.30
CA VAL A 3 2.33 0.40 -7.31
C VAL A 3 3.28 1.38 -6.66
N ILE A 4 4.54 1.37 -7.08
CA ILE A 4 5.57 2.30 -6.62
C ILE A 4 6.02 3.13 -7.82
N SER A 5 5.86 4.45 -7.74
CA SER A 5 6.26 5.37 -8.81
C SER A 5 7.13 6.50 -8.27
N CYS A 6 8.38 6.55 -8.72
CA CYS A 6 9.33 7.59 -8.31
C CYS A 6 9.97 8.28 -9.52
N ILE A 7 9.80 9.59 -9.63
CA ILE A 7 10.40 10.41 -10.69
C ILE A 7 11.93 10.51 -10.50
N THR A 8 12.43 10.34 -9.28
CA THR A 8 13.85 10.44 -8.91
C THR A 8 14.72 9.30 -9.47
N GLY A 9 14.15 8.34 -10.20
CA GLY A 9 14.85 7.25 -10.88
C GLY A 9 14.54 5.84 -10.32
N MET A 10 14.71 4.81 -11.16
CA MET A 10 14.40 3.41 -10.85
C MET A 10 15.07 2.90 -9.57
N GLY A 11 16.33 3.31 -9.31
CA GLY A 11 17.08 2.85 -8.14
C GLY A 11 16.47 3.26 -6.80
N THR A 12 15.77 4.39 -6.74
CA THR A 12 15.04 4.79 -5.52
C THR A 12 13.76 3.98 -5.36
N ALA A 13 13.03 3.76 -6.45
CA ALA A 13 11.81 2.94 -6.44
C ALA A 13 12.10 1.49 -5.99
N GLU A 14 13.22 0.91 -6.43
CA GLU A 14 13.65 -0.41 -5.97
C GLU A 14 14.00 -0.46 -4.48
N LYS A 15 14.67 0.58 -3.96
CA LYS A 15 14.97 0.67 -2.51
C LYS A 15 13.69 0.75 -1.69
N ILE A 16 12.73 1.56 -2.12
CA ILE A 16 11.43 1.70 -1.45
C ILE A 16 10.69 0.36 -1.47
N LYS A 17 10.67 -0.30 -2.63
CA LYS A 17 10.09 -1.62 -2.77
C LYS A 17 10.70 -2.61 -1.77
N LYS A 18 12.03 -2.67 -1.66
CA LYS A 18 12.71 -3.54 -0.70
C LYS A 18 12.36 -3.20 0.74
N VAL A 19 12.35 -1.93 1.11
CA VAL A 19 11.96 -1.51 2.46
C VAL A 19 10.53 -1.95 2.78
N LEU A 20 9.61 -1.82 1.83
CA LEU A 20 8.23 -2.27 1.98
C LEU A 20 8.14 -3.80 2.10
N GLU A 21 8.88 -4.55 1.28
CA GLU A 21 8.97 -6.00 1.33
C GLU A 21 9.56 -6.49 2.68
N GLU A 22 10.62 -5.85 3.16
CA GLU A 22 11.27 -6.20 4.43
C GLU A 22 10.41 -5.83 5.65
N SER A 23 9.67 -4.71 5.58
CA SER A 23 8.88 -4.22 6.71
C SER A 23 7.49 -4.85 6.80
N PHE A 24 6.86 -5.12 5.65
CA PHE A 24 5.45 -5.55 5.57
C PHE A 24 5.26 -6.88 4.83
N GLY A 25 6.31 -7.49 4.29
CA GLY A 25 6.20 -8.72 3.49
C GLY A 25 5.53 -9.88 4.23
N GLU A 26 5.70 -9.98 5.55
CA GLU A 26 5.00 -10.98 6.38
C GLU A 26 3.50 -10.69 6.56
N LEU A 27 3.09 -9.42 6.47
CA LEU A 27 1.71 -8.97 6.62
C LEU A 27 0.96 -8.93 5.28
N MET A 28 1.70 -8.84 4.18
CA MET A 28 1.15 -8.93 2.83
C MET A 28 0.65 -10.35 2.55
N SER A 29 -0.58 -10.47 2.05
CA SER A 29 -1.05 -11.75 1.51
C SER A 29 -0.13 -12.17 0.36
N GLN A 30 0.07 -13.48 0.16
CA GLN A 30 0.92 -14.02 -0.92
C GLN A 30 0.51 -13.51 -2.32
N ASP A 31 -0.75 -13.12 -2.48
CA ASP A 31 -1.30 -12.55 -3.72
C ASP A 31 -1.05 -11.03 -3.89
N THR A 32 -0.45 -10.38 -2.89
CA THR A 32 -0.17 -8.94 -2.93
C THR A 32 1.16 -8.66 -3.59
N ARG A 33 1.11 -8.41 -4.90
CA ARG A 33 2.27 -8.04 -5.70
C ARG A 33 2.63 -6.55 -5.58
N MET A 34 3.91 -6.23 -5.47
CA MET A 34 4.46 -4.88 -5.64
C MET A 34 5.12 -4.68 -7.00
N VAL A 35 4.72 -3.63 -7.71
CA VAL A 35 5.20 -3.30 -9.06
C VAL A 35 5.73 -1.88 -9.10
N ILE A 36 6.86 -1.68 -9.77
CA ILE A 36 7.41 -0.35 -10.03
C ILE A 36 6.93 0.08 -11.42
N LEU A 37 6.28 1.23 -11.51
CA LEU A 37 5.79 1.81 -12.77
C LEU A 37 6.32 3.24 -12.95
N ASP A 38 6.57 3.63 -14.20
CA ASP A 38 6.99 4.99 -14.50
C ASP A 38 5.87 5.99 -14.17
N TYR A 39 6.24 7.23 -13.84
CA TYR A 39 5.27 8.28 -13.55
C TYR A 39 4.27 8.51 -14.70
N ASN A 40 4.71 8.34 -15.95
CA ASN A 40 3.84 8.46 -17.12
C ASN A 40 2.85 7.29 -17.28
N GLU A 41 3.13 6.14 -16.66
CA GLU A 41 2.20 4.99 -16.66
C GLU A 41 1.13 5.18 -15.60
N VAL A 42 1.52 5.60 -14.40
CA VAL A 42 0.58 5.79 -13.28
C VAL A 42 -0.37 6.97 -13.46
N ARG A 43 -0.13 7.83 -14.45
CA ARG A 43 -1.02 8.93 -14.84
C ARG A 43 -2.27 8.50 -15.61
N SER A 44 -2.35 7.24 -16.04
CA SER A 44 -3.52 6.70 -16.73
C SER A 44 -3.99 5.43 -16.05
N LEU A 45 -5.25 5.41 -15.64
CA LEU A 45 -5.87 4.22 -15.05
C LEU A 45 -5.77 3.02 -15.99
N GLU A 46 -5.99 3.24 -17.29
CA GLU A 46 -5.89 2.19 -18.31
C GLU A 46 -4.49 1.56 -18.36
N ARG A 47 -3.43 2.38 -18.26
CA ARG A 47 -2.05 1.89 -18.25
C ARG A 47 -1.73 1.12 -16.96
N VAL A 48 -2.20 1.62 -15.81
CA VAL A 48 -2.06 0.88 -14.55
C VAL A 48 -2.82 -0.46 -14.60
N GLN A 49 -3.98 -0.49 -15.25
CA GLN A 49 -4.75 -1.71 -15.45
C GLN A 49 -4.07 -2.70 -16.40
N GLN A 50 -3.32 -2.24 -17.39
CA GLN A 50 -2.50 -3.13 -18.24
C GLN A 50 -1.39 -3.85 -17.46
N ALA A 51 -0.93 -3.27 -16.34
CA ALA A 51 0.03 -3.90 -15.45
C ALA A 51 -0.62 -4.89 -14.45
N LEU A 52 -1.95 -4.85 -14.28
CA LEU A 52 -2.69 -5.78 -13.41
C LEU A 52 -2.85 -7.15 -14.10
N ASN A 53 -2.69 -8.21 -13.32
CA ASN A 53 -3.15 -9.53 -13.75
C ASN A 53 -4.69 -9.64 -13.64
N ALA A 54 -5.30 -10.58 -14.37
CA ALA A 54 -6.77 -10.71 -14.48
C ALA A 54 -7.52 -10.86 -13.13
N SER A 55 -6.85 -11.37 -12.10
CA SER A 55 -7.42 -11.56 -10.75
C SER A 55 -6.93 -10.52 -9.73
N GLU A 56 -6.03 -9.62 -10.13
CA GLU A 56 -5.44 -8.63 -9.24
C GLU A 56 -6.25 -7.34 -9.22
N ARG A 57 -6.27 -6.70 -8.05
CA ARG A 57 -6.81 -5.35 -7.89
C ARG A 57 -5.70 -4.40 -7.47
N LEU A 58 -5.79 -3.16 -7.89
CA LEU A 58 -4.91 -2.09 -7.41
C LEU A 58 -5.32 -1.72 -5.98
N ALA A 59 -4.40 -1.89 -5.04
CA ALA A 59 -4.56 -1.51 -3.64
C ALA A 59 -4.27 -0.02 -3.42
N GLY A 60 -3.30 0.53 -4.16
CA GLY A 60 -2.92 1.93 -4.08
C GLY A 60 -1.60 2.23 -4.79
N ILE A 61 -1.18 3.49 -4.74
CA ILE A 61 0.05 3.99 -5.34
C ILE A 61 0.90 4.66 -4.27
N VAL A 62 2.17 4.29 -4.19
CA VAL A 62 3.18 4.96 -3.37
C VAL A 62 4.12 5.70 -4.29
N GLY A 63 4.42 6.96 -4.00
CA GLY A 63 5.32 7.69 -4.87
C GLY A 63 5.72 9.08 -4.41
N THR A 64 6.57 9.71 -5.22
CA THR A 64 7.00 11.10 -4.97
C THR A 64 5.98 12.12 -5.47
N PHE A 65 5.24 11.80 -6.53
CA PHE A 65 4.26 12.69 -7.14
C PHE A 65 2.92 11.99 -7.31
N GLN A 66 1.85 12.67 -6.90
CA GLN A 66 0.51 12.15 -7.06
C GLN A 66 0.12 12.16 -8.55
N PRO A 67 -0.33 11.03 -9.11
CA PRO A 67 -0.67 10.95 -10.53
C PRO A 67 -2.03 11.56 -10.91
N GLY A 68 -2.84 11.94 -9.92
CA GLY A 68 -4.17 12.54 -10.15
C GLY A 68 -5.25 11.55 -10.57
N LEU A 69 -5.06 10.25 -10.31
CA LEU A 69 -6.09 9.25 -10.58
C LEU A 69 -7.20 9.34 -9.51
N PRO A 70 -8.48 9.52 -9.92
CA PRO A 70 -9.60 9.50 -8.99
C PRO A 70 -9.79 8.09 -8.40
N ASP A 71 -10.26 8.03 -7.17
CA ASP A 71 -10.63 6.78 -6.46
C ASP A 71 -9.49 5.78 -6.23
N ILE A 72 -8.23 6.18 -6.42
CA ILE A 72 -7.05 5.39 -6.10
C ILE A 72 -6.31 6.05 -4.94
N PRO A 73 -6.13 5.36 -3.80
CA PRO A 73 -5.40 5.92 -2.68
C PRO A 73 -3.92 6.10 -3.04
N PHE A 74 -3.37 7.24 -2.64
CA PHE A 74 -1.98 7.61 -2.87
C PHE A 74 -1.30 7.89 -1.53
N ILE A 75 -0.11 7.34 -1.33
CA ILE A 75 0.78 7.66 -0.20
C ILE A 75 2.03 8.30 -0.77
N SER A 76 2.33 9.52 -0.34
CA SER A 76 3.57 10.19 -0.72
C SER A 76 4.77 9.53 -0.05
N LEU A 77 5.96 9.70 -0.61
CA LEU A 77 7.19 9.19 0.00
C LEU A 77 7.43 9.79 1.39
N GLU A 78 7.07 11.06 1.58
CA GLU A 78 7.18 11.74 2.88
C GLU A 78 6.26 11.11 3.92
N GLU A 79 5.01 10.81 3.56
CA GLU A 79 4.06 10.12 4.44
C GLU A 79 4.48 8.68 4.72
N LEU A 80 5.03 7.98 3.73
CA LEU A 80 5.51 6.61 3.87
C LEU A 80 6.59 6.48 4.95
N PHE A 81 7.50 7.47 5.02
CA PHE A 81 8.58 7.51 6.02
C PHE A 81 8.22 8.31 7.28
N SER A 82 6.97 8.78 7.39
CA SER A 82 6.48 9.42 8.60
C SER A 82 6.16 8.37 9.69
N GLU A 83 5.91 8.83 10.91
CA GLU A 83 5.48 7.96 12.01
C GLU A 83 4.18 7.20 11.71
N GLN A 84 3.33 7.74 10.82
CA GLN A 84 2.05 7.13 10.42
C GLN A 84 2.17 6.25 9.16
N GLY A 85 3.33 6.26 8.48
CA GLY A 85 3.55 5.52 7.24
C GLY A 85 3.16 4.03 7.31
N PRO A 86 3.55 3.29 8.36
CA PRO A 86 3.15 1.90 8.52
C PRO A 86 1.63 1.70 8.58
N GLU A 87 0.91 2.57 9.29
CA GLU A 87 -0.55 2.48 9.40
C GLU A 87 -1.22 2.77 8.06
N LEU A 88 -0.71 3.76 7.32
CA LEU A 88 -1.18 4.08 5.97
C LEU A 88 -0.99 2.89 5.02
N VAL A 89 0.18 2.27 5.01
CA VAL A 89 0.45 1.09 4.16
C VAL A 89 -0.48 -0.07 4.54
N LEU A 90 -0.64 -0.36 5.84
CA LEU A 90 -1.54 -1.42 6.30
C LEU A 90 -2.99 -1.18 5.89
N SER A 91 -3.45 0.08 5.86
CA SER A 91 -4.79 0.44 5.39
C SER A 91 -5.01 0.11 3.89
N LEU A 92 -3.94 0.11 3.08
CA LEU A 92 -4.00 -0.29 1.68
C LEU A 92 -3.99 -1.81 1.50
N LEU A 93 -3.24 -2.51 2.37
CA LEU A 93 -2.98 -3.94 2.25
C LEU A 93 -4.09 -4.79 2.86
N THR A 94 -4.77 -4.27 3.87
CA THR A 94 -5.91 -4.96 4.48
C THR A 94 -7.18 -4.57 3.71
N PRO A 95 -7.81 -5.49 2.97
CA PRO A 95 -9.14 -5.21 2.44
C PRO A 95 -10.02 -4.93 3.63
N ILE A 96 -10.58 -3.73 3.67
CA ILE A 96 -11.33 -3.12 4.76
C ILE A 96 -12.36 -4.14 5.30
N CYS A 97 -11.94 -4.95 6.26
CA CYS A 97 -12.85 -5.58 7.18
C CYS A 97 -13.15 -4.45 8.16
N PRO A 98 -14.41 -3.96 8.27
CA PRO A 98 -14.74 -2.77 9.06
C PRO A 98 -14.51 -2.93 10.58
N MET A 99 -13.74 -3.94 11.01
CA MET A 99 -13.43 -4.26 12.39
C MET A 99 -11.97 -3.95 12.78
N LEU A 100 -11.08 -3.54 11.86
CA LEU A 100 -9.65 -3.37 12.20
C LEU A 100 -9.30 -2.05 12.93
N ASN A 101 -10.20 -1.06 12.96
CA ASN A 101 -10.09 0.09 13.87
C ASN A 101 -10.37 -0.27 15.34
N ALA A 102 -10.73 -1.52 15.65
CA ALA A 102 -10.92 -2.01 17.01
C ALA A 102 -9.67 -2.70 17.59
N VAL A 103 -8.74 -3.20 16.76
CA VAL A 103 -7.62 -4.02 17.27
C VAL A 103 -6.45 -3.18 17.78
N TRP A 104 -6.14 -2.04 17.16
CA TRP A 104 -5.03 -1.18 17.59
C TRP A 104 -5.39 -0.15 18.67
N ARG A 105 -6.68 -0.02 19.00
CA ARG A 105 -7.15 0.84 20.09
C ARG A 105 -7.19 0.13 21.46
N TRP A 106 -6.81 -1.15 21.50
CA TRP A 106 -6.85 -2.03 22.69
C TRP A 106 -5.48 -2.56 23.13
N SER A 107 -4.36 -2.02 22.64
CA SER A 107 -3.05 -2.34 23.23
C SER A 107 -2.78 -1.64 24.57
N ALA A 108 -3.82 -1.14 25.22
CA ALA A 108 -3.90 -0.90 26.65
C ALA A 108 -5.29 -1.28 27.22
N ALA A 109 -5.77 -2.51 27.01
CA ALA A 109 -6.59 -3.27 27.98
C ALA A 109 -6.96 -4.67 27.43
N PRO A 110 -7.09 -5.72 28.26
CA PRO A 110 -7.51 -7.04 27.83
C PRO A 110 -9.05 -7.13 27.86
N CYS A 111 -9.71 -7.29 26.71
CA CYS A 111 -11.10 -7.72 26.71
C CYS A 111 -11.22 -9.21 26.48
N ALA A 112 -11.48 -9.90 27.58
CA ALA A 112 -12.31 -11.10 27.57
C ALA A 112 -13.61 -10.82 26.82
N LEU A 113 -14.07 -11.77 26.01
CA LEU A 113 -15.41 -12.29 26.19
C LEU A 113 -15.46 -13.75 25.71
N SER A 114 -15.69 -14.61 26.69
CA SER A 114 -15.97 -16.04 26.58
C SER A 114 -17.20 -16.27 25.70
N ALA A 115 -17.08 -17.19 24.75
CA ALA A 115 -18.23 -17.86 24.16
C ALA A 115 -18.91 -18.71 25.25
N ARG A 116 -20.14 -18.37 25.59
CA ARG A 116 -21.17 -19.29 26.11
C ARG A 116 -22.52 -18.83 25.57
#